data_AF-A8Y299-F1
#
_entry.id   AF-A8Y299-F1
#
_cell.length_a   1.000
_cell.length_b   1.000
_cell.length_c   1.000
_cell.angle_alpha   90.00
_cell.angle_beta   90.00
_cell.angle_gamma   90.00
#
_symmetry.space_group_name_H-M   'P 1'
#
loop_
_entity.id
_entity.type
_entity.pdbx_description
1 polymer ?
#
loop_
_entity_poly.entity_id
_entity_poly.type
_entity_poly.pdbx_seq_one_letter_code
_entity_poly.pdbx_strand_id
1 'polypeptide(L)'
;MMKILVLAVLLEATSAFVPITGQALVNYVNYAQSMFTAEYSNVTEEFKKFRVMDVKYAAPHSPELRASQVNTVLPSIPTYFDARTRWPNCRSIKMIRNQATCGSCWAFGAAEVMSDREDSCSGRTARSHFCIRPNQSRNSHRTSSR
;
A
#
# COMPACT_ATOMS: atom_id res chain seq x y z
N MET A 1 -57.74 -14.67 -5.56
CA MET A 1 -57.07 -13.68 -6.46
C MET A 1 -55.97 -12.88 -5.77
N MET A 2 -56.04 -12.62 -4.46
CA MET A 2 -55.04 -11.83 -3.71
C MET A 2 -53.67 -12.52 -3.48
N LYS A 3 -53.60 -13.87 -3.53
CA LYS A 3 -52.35 -14.63 -3.34
C LYS A 3 -51.37 -14.56 -4.52
N ILE A 4 -51.88 -14.37 -5.74
CA ILE A 4 -51.05 -14.30 -6.97
C ILE A 4 -50.32 -12.95 -7.05
N LEU A 5 -50.97 -11.87 -6.59
CA LEU A 5 -50.38 -10.53 -6.51
C LEU A 5 -49.23 -10.44 -5.50
N VAL A 6 -49.33 -11.12 -4.34
CA VAL A 6 -48.26 -11.14 -3.34
C VAL A 6 -47.02 -11.90 -3.84
N LEU A 7 -47.21 -12.96 -4.62
CA LEU A 7 -46.11 -13.73 -5.22
C LEU A 7 -45.37 -12.94 -6.31
N ALA A 8 -46.06 -12.09 -7.09
CA ALA A 8 -45.43 -11.23 -8.09
C ALA A 8 -44.58 -10.11 -7.45
N VAL A 9 -45.07 -9.49 -6.36
CA VAL A 9 -44.33 -8.43 -5.64
C VAL A 9 -43.10 -9.00 -4.91
N LEU A 10 -43.15 -10.25 -4.44
CA LEU A 10 -41.98 -10.92 -3.86
C LEU A 10 -40.94 -11.35 -4.92
N LEU A 11 -41.33 -11.49 -6.19
CA LEU A 11 -40.42 -11.84 -7.28
C LEU A 11 -39.60 -10.63 -7.78
N GLU A 12 -40.07 -9.41 -7.57
CA GLU A 12 -39.33 -8.18 -7.92
C GLU A 12 -38.35 -7.73 -6.83
N ALA A 13 -38.42 -8.30 -5.62
CA ALA A 13 -37.55 -7.94 -4.50
C ALA A 13 -36.17 -8.63 -4.52
N THR A 14 -35.92 -9.52 -5.49
CA THR A 14 -34.57 -10.06 -5.76
C THR A 14 -33.93 -9.33 -6.94
N SER A 15 -33.81 -8.01 -6.86
CA SER A 15 -32.81 -7.31 -7.69
C SER A 15 -31.45 -7.81 -7.21
N ALA A 16 -30.91 -8.81 -7.92
CA ALA A 16 -29.57 -9.30 -7.70
C ALA A 16 -28.64 -8.09 -7.80
N PHE A 17 -28.00 -7.73 -6.68
CA PHE A 17 -26.98 -6.71 -6.62
C PHE A 17 -25.80 -7.22 -7.46
N VAL A 18 -25.79 -6.89 -8.75
CA VAL A 18 -24.66 -7.24 -9.63
C VAL A 18 -23.48 -6.39 -9.17
N PRO A 19 -22.37 -7.00 -8.71
CA PRO A 19 -21.20 -6.24 -8.30
C PRO A 19 -20.68 -5.43 -9.50
N ILE A 20 -20.63 -4.10 -9.37
CA ILE A 20 -19.98 -3.25 -10.36
C ILE A 20 -18.47 -3.57 -10.36
N THR A 21 -17.93 -3.94 -11.51
CA THR A 21 -16.53 -4.33 -11.69
C THR A 21 -15.96 -3.66 -12.93
N GLY A 22 -14.64 -3.73 -13.10
CA GLY A 22 -13.98 -3.22 -14.31
C GLY A 22 -14.13 -1.70 -14.48
N GLN A 23 -14.35 -1.29 -15.74
CA GLN A 23 -14.51 0.11 -16.10
C GLN A 23 -15.75 0.77 -15.48
N ALA A 24 -16.82 0.00 -15.25
CA ALA A 24 -18.04 0.52 -14.62
C ALA A 24 -17.77 0.99 -13.19
N LEU A 25 -16.96 0.24 -12.43
CA LEU A 25 -16.52 0.63 -11.09
C LEU A 25 -15.67 1.90 -11.13
N VAL A 26 -14.72 1.99 -12.06
CA VAL A 26 -13.86 3.18 -12.22
C VAL A 26 -14.70 4.43 -12.51
N ASN A 27 -15.65 4.33 -13.42
CA ASN A 27 -16.53 5.44 -13.78
C ASN A 27 -17.38 5.90 -12.58
N TYR A 28 -17.93 4.94 -11.82
CA TYR A 28 -18.69 5.25 -10.61
C TYR A 28 -17.82 5.94 -9.55
N VAL A 29 -16.60 5.45 -9.30
CA VAL A 29 -15.67 6.06 -8.32
C VAL A 29 -15.29 7.48 -8.73
N ASN A 30 -15.03 7.73 -10.00
CA ASN A 30 -14.69 9.07 -10.50
C ASN A 30 -15.91 10.02 -10.55
N TYR A 31 -17.12 9.47 -10.61
CA TYR A 31 -18.36 10.25 -10.51
C TYR A 31 -18.69 10.61 -9.05
N ALA A 32 -18.54 9.65 -8.14
CA ALA A 32 -18.95 9.81 -6.74
C ALA A 32 -17.98 10.67 -5.91
N GLN A 33 -16.71 10.78 -6.32
CA GLN A 33 -15.71 11.60 -5.62
C GLN A 33 -14.72 12.25 -6.61
N SER A 34 -14.11 13.36 -6.19
CA SER A 34 -13.12 14.14 -6.97
C SER A 34 -11.76 14.32 -6.27
N MET A 35 -11.51 13.60 -5.18
CA MET A 35 -10.27 13.67 -4.36
C MET A 35 -9.10 12.94 -5.01
N PHE A 36 -9.38 11.91 -5.82
CA PHE A 36 -8.40 11.19 -6.61
C PHE A 36 -9.03 10.67 -7.90
N THR A 37 -8.20 10.40 -8.91
CA THR A 37 -8.64 9.79 -10.16
C THR A 37 -8.34 8.29 -10.13
N ALA A 38 -9.38 7.48 -10.31
CA ALA A 38 -9.26 6.03 -10.47
C ALA A 38 -9.03 5.67 -11.94
N GLU A 39 -8.21 4.65 -12.16
CA GLU A 39 -7.93 4.07 -13.48
C GLU A 39 -8.04 2.54 -13.41
N TYR A 40 -8.46 1.92 -14.52
CA TYR A 40 -8.57 0.47 -14.59
C TYR A 40 -7.20 -0.18 -14.84
N SER A 41 -6.81 -1.11 -13.97
CA SER A 41 -5.61 -1.93 -14.16
C SER A 41 -5.98 -3.33 -14.68
N ASN A 42 -5.44 -3.74 -15.82
CA ASN A 42 -5.62 -5.10 -16.36
C ASN A 42 -4.68 -6.11 -15.68
N VAL A 43 -4.92 -6.34 -14.38
CA VAL A 43 -4.11 -7.22 -13.54
C VAL A 43 -5.06 -8.17 -12.81
N THR A 44 -4.74 -9.47 -12.81
CA THR A 44 -5.61 -10.48 -12.17
C THR A 44 -5.61 -10.33 -10.65
N GLU A 45 -6.71 -10.72 -10.01
CA GLU A 45 -6.84 -10.64 -8.56
C GLU A 45 -5.83 -11.52 -7.83
N GLU A 46 -5.50 -12.68 -8.40
CA GLU A 46 -4.48 -13.59 -7.86
C GLU A 46 -3.10 -12.92 -7.86
N PHE A 47 -2.78 -12.22 -8.96
CA PHE A 47 -1.52 -11.51 -9.07
C PHE A 47 -1.44 -10.29 -8.14
N LYS A 48 -2.55 -9.58 -7.95
CA LYS A 48 -2.64 -8.51 -6.94
C LYS A 48 -2.37 -9.09 -5.55
N LYS A 49 -3.11 -10.13 -5.15
CA LYS A 49 -2.97 -10.79 -3.84
C LYS A 49 -1.56 -11.31 -3.59
N PHE A 50 -0.90 -11.88 -4.60
CA PHE A 50 0.48 -12.38 -4.49
C PHE A 50 1.51 -11.27 -4.22
N ARG A 51 1.20 -10.02 -4.58
CA ARG A 51 2.08 -8.86 -4.36
C ARG A 51 1.82 -8.13 -3.05
N VAL A 52 0.82 -8.50 -2.26
CA VAL A 52 0.53 -7.86 -0.98
C VAL A 52 0.87 -8.80 0.18
N MET A 53 1.06 -8.24 1.37
CA MET A 53 1.11 -9.05 2.59
C MET A 53 -0.22 -9.78 2.77
N ASP A 54 -0.15 -11.04 3.19
CA ASP A 54 -1.32 -11.83 3.56
C ASP A 54 -2.04 -11.17 4.77
N VAL A 55 -3.37 -11.05 4.66
CA VAL A 55 -4.24 -10.38 5.65
C VAL A 55 -4.08 -10.97 7.06
N LYS A 56 -3.70 -12.25 7.19
CA LYS A 56 -3.44 -12.86 8.50
C LYS A 56 -2.32 -12.17 9.31
N TYR A 57 -1.45 -11.42 8.64
CA TYR A 57 -0.37 -10.65 9.27
C TYR A 57 -0.71 -9.17 9.45
N ALA A 58 -1.88 -8.71 9.00
CA ALA A 58 -2.32 -7.32 9.12
C ALA A 58 -2.91 -6.99 10.51
N ALA A 59 -2.89 -7.95 11.45
CA ALA A 59 -3.34 -7.73 12.80
C ALA A 59 -2.52 -6.62 13.49
N PRO A 60 -3.15 -5.72 14.27
CA PRO A 60 -2.43 -4.68 14.97
C PRO A 60 -1.42 -5.28 15.97
N HIS A 61 -0.22 -4.72 15.99
CA HIS A 61 0.79 -5.08 16.99
C HIS A 61 0.36 -4.62 18.40
N SER A 62 0.88 -5.30 19.44
CA SER A 62 0.66 -4.93 20.84
C SER A 62 0.95 -3.44 21.07
N PRO A 63 0.10 -2.72 21.83
CA PRO A 63 0.32 -1.30 22.13
C PRO A 63 1.61 -1.02 22.93
N GLU A 64 2.29 -2.04 23.45
CA GLU A 64 3.56 -1.92 24.17
C GLU A 64 4.72 -1.34 23.34
N LEU A 65 4.67 -1.42 22.00
CA LEU A 65 5.71 -0.87 21.11
C LEU A 65 5.51 0.60 20.74
N ARG A 66 4.71 1.34 21.50
CA ARG A 66 4.59 2.80 21.31
C ARG A 66 5.72 3.50 22.07
N ALA A 67 6.35 4.48 21.42
CA ALA A 67 7.25 5.39 22.09
C ALA A 67 6.51 6.01 23.29
N SER A 68 6.93 5.64 24.51
CA SER A 68 6.28 6.03 25.77
C SER A 68 6.42 7.52 26.08
N GLN A 69 7.31 8.21 25.37
CA GLN A 69 7.55 9.63 25.48
C GLN A 69 7.80 10.27 24.11
N VAL A 70 6.88 11.12 23.69
CA VAL A 70 7.17 12.18 22.71
C VAL A 70 7.68 13.37 23.52
N ASN A 71 8.96 13.35 23.91
CA ASN A 71 9.56 14.41 24.75
C ASN A 71 9.72 15.76 24.03
N THR A 72 9.26 15.87 22.79
CA THR A 72 9.39 17.08 21.97
C THR A 72 8.02 17.47 21.43
N VAL A 73 7.29 18.27 22.22
CA VAL A 73 6.19 19.05 21.66
C VAL A 73 6.84 20.20 20.87
N LEU A 74 6.77 20.13 19.54
CA LEU A 74 7.20 21.25 18.71
C LEU A 74 6.31 22.46 19.01
N PRO A 75 6.86 23.68 19.14
CA PRO A 75 6.07 24.88 19.43
C PRO A 75 5.03 25.18 18.35
N SER A 76 5.29 24.74 17.11
CA SER A 76 4.35 24.79 15.99
C SER A 76 4.67 23.70 14.97
N ILE A 77 3.65 23.00 14.48
CA ILE A 77 3.76 22.06 13.36
C ILE A 77 3.43 22.84 12.07
N PRO A 78 4.27 22.75 11.02
CA PRO A 78 4.00 23.45 9.76
C PRO A 78 2.75 22.90 9.08
N THR A 79 2.02 23.76 8.35
CA THR A 79 0.84 23.35 7.56
C THR A 79 1.17 22.43 6.39
N TYR A 80 2.42 22.45 5.93
CA TYR A 80 2.95 21.58 4.88
C TYR A 80 4.35 21.10 5.25
N PHE A 81 4.61 19.81 5.07
CA PHE A 81 5.91 19.20 5.31
C PHE A 81 6.20 18.12 4.27
N ASP A 82 7.40 18.19 3.67
CA ASP A 82 7.92 17.14 2.79
C ASP A 82 9.35 16.80 3.23
N ALA A 83 9.59 15.53 3.57
CA ALA A 83 10.91 15.06 3.99
C ALA A 83 11.98 15.28 2.91
N ARG A 84 11.60 15.18 1.63
CA ARG A 84 12.52 15.32 0.48
C ARG A 84 13.04 16.75 0.32
N THR A 85 12.26 17.74 0.74
CA THR A 85 12.66 19.15 0.73
C THR A 85 13.44 19.50 1.99
N ARG A 86 13.08 18.94 3.15
CA ARG A 86 13.76 19.15 4.42
C ARG A 86 15.17 18.55 4.47
N TRP A 87 15.35 17.40 3.84
CA TRP A 87 16.62 16.65 3.75
C TRP A 87 17.01 16.38 2.30
N PRO A 88 17.33 17.42 1.51
CA PRO A 88 17.52 17.29 0.06
C PRO A 88 18.72 16.43 -0.33
N ASN A 89 19.72 16.34 0.56
CA ASN A 89 20.95 15.56 0.39
C ASN A 89 20.74 14.06 0.68
N CYS A 90 19.64 13.68 1.32
CA CYS A 90 19.31 12.29 1.55
C CYS A 90 18.64 11.69 0.31
N ARG A 91 19.41 10.88 -0.43
CA ARG A 91 18.93 10.25 -1.68
C ARG A 91 17.86 9.20 -1.41
N SER A 92 18.00 8.44 -0.34
CA SER A 92 17.09 7.35 0.07
C SER A 92 15.63 7.76 0.13
N ILE A 93 15.35 8.92 0.72
CA ILE A 93 14.00 9.50 0.86
C ILE A 93 13.33 9.75 -0.51
N LYS A 94 14.11 9.92 -1.58
CA LYS A 94 13.61 10.14 -2.95
C LYS A 94 13.48 8.84 -3.75
N MET A 95 13.93 7.71 -3.23
CA MET A 95 13.96 6.45 -3.97
C MET A 95 12.65 5.67 -3.85
N ILE A 96 12.05 5.34 -4.98
CA ILE A 96 10.92 4.42 -5.06
C ILE A 96 11.44 3.03 -5.42
N ARG A 97 11.25 2.05 -4.52
CA ARG A 97 11.72 0.68 -4.74
C ARG A 97 10.62 -0.23 -5.30
N ASN A 98 11.03 -1.33 -5.93
CA ASN A 98 10.13 -2.31 -6.53
C ASN A 98 10.24 -3.66 -5.80
N GLN A 99 9.18 -4.07 -5.12
CA GLN A 99 9.08 -5.38 -4.44
C GLN A 99 8.88 -6.57 -5.39
N ALA A 100 8.79 -6.32 -6.69
CA ALA A 100 8.58 -7.29 -7.75
C ALA A 100 7.31 -8.15 -7.51
N THR A 101 7.36 -9.42 -7.89
CA THR A 101 6.29 -10.40 -7.65
C THR A 101 6.48 -11.06 -6.28
N CYS A 102 6.50 -10.27 -5.22
CA CYS A 102 6.62 -10.78 -3.85
C CYS A 102 5.80 -9.90 -2.92
N GLY A 103 5.05 -10.50 -1.99
CA GLY A 103 4.32 -9.82 -0.91
C GLY A 103 5.23 -9.25 0.19
N SER A 104 6.38 -8.68 -0.18
CA SER A 104 7.43 -8.20 0.74
C SER A 104 7.31 -6.73 1.12
N CYS A 105 6.19 -6.06 0.81
CA CYS A 105 5.92 -4.65 1.14
C CYS A 105 6.27 -4.27 2.59
N TRP A 106 6.07 -5.18 3.54
CA TRP A 106 6.40 -5.00 4.96
C TRP A 106 7.89 -4.83 5.22
N ALA A 107 8.72 -5.61 4.51
CA ALA A 107 10.17 -5.51 4.58
C ALA A 107 10.65 -4.28 3.80
N PHE A 108 10.00 -3.96 2.67
CA PHE A 108 10.29 -2.76 1.88
C PHE A 108 10.05 -1.49 2.68
N GLY A 109 8.85 -1.28 3.22
CA GLY A 109 8.56 -0.09 4.04
C GLY A 109 9.50 0.04 5.24
N ALA A 110 9.85 -1.07 5.92
CA ALA A 110 10.80 -1.04 7.03
C ALA A 110 12.22 -0.66 6.58
N ALA A 111 12.77 -1.32 5.56
CA ALA A 111 14.12 -1.06 5.07
C ALA A 111 14.27 0.34 4.45
N GLU A 112 13.21 0.85 3.82
CA GLU A 112 13.15 2.23 3.31
C GLU A 112 13.31 3.23 4.45
N VAL A 113 12.48 3.14 5.49
CA VAL A 113 12.56 4.04 6.65
C VAL A 113 13.87 3.87 7.42
N MET A 114 14.40 2.65 7.56
CA MET A 114 15.71 2.43 8.17
C MET A 114 16.82 3.08 7.36
N SER A 115 16.80 2.94 6.03
CA SER A 115 17.76 3.61 5.15
C SER A 115 17.67 5.13 5.27
N ASP A 116 16.45 5.68 5.32
CA ASP A 116 16.23 7.13 5.44
C ASP A 116 16.73 7.68 6.78
N ARG A 117 16.66 6.89 7.85
CA ARG A 117 17.11 7.27 9.21
C ARG A 117 18.60 7.05 9.44
N GLU A 118 19.18 6.00 8.84
CA GLU A 118 20.62 5.72 8.95
C GLU A 118 21.46 6.56 8.00
N ASP A 119 20.93 6.89 6.80
CA ASP A 119 21.56 7.85 5.91
C ASP A 119 21.65 9.19 6.64
N SER A 120 22.81 9.41 7.26
CA SER A 120 23.13 10.71 7.82
C SER A 120 23.22 11.66 6.64
N CYS A 121 22.22 12.52 6.44
CA CYS A 121 22.19 13.55 5.40
C CYS A 121 23.35 14.57 5.48
N SER A 122 24.39 14.27 6.27
CA SER A 122 25.53 15.06 6.71
C SER A 122 26.85 14.67 6.03
N GLY A 123 26.84 14.36 4.73
CA GLY A 123 28.05 14.29 3.91
C GLY A 123 29.09 13.21 4.28
N ARG A 124 28.72 12.19 5.07
CA ARG A 124 29.61 11.03 5.31
C ARG A 124 29.38 9.96 4.25
N THR A 125 30.48 9.43 3.71
CA THR A 125 30.58 8.42 2.65
C THR A 125 30.15 7.02 3.10
N ALA A 126 29.09 6.89 3.89
CA ALA A 126 28.48 5.61 4.22
C ALA A 126 27.11 5.55 3.54
N ARG A 127 27.05 4.97 2.33
CA ARG A 127 25.80 4.71 1.61
C ARG A 127 25.25 3.37 2.10
N SER A 128 24.48 3.40 3.17
CA SER A 128 23.89 2.19 3.75
C SER A 128 22.46 2.03 3.21
N HIS A 129 22.32 1.33 2.10
CA HIS A 129 21.02 0.85 1.66
C HIS A 129 20.73 -0.48 2.33
N PHE A 130 19.64 -0.54 3.11
CA PHE A 130 19.18 -1.81 3.64
C PHE A 130 18.73 -2.71 2.49
N CYS A 131 19.46 -3.81 2.32
CA CYS A 131 19.17 -4.81 1.31
C CYS A 131 18.16 -5.82 1.86
N ILE A 132 17.01 -5.91 1.19
CA ILE A 132 16.04 -6.97 1.44
C ILE A 132 16.40 -8.11 0.52
N ARG A 133 16.64 -9.29 1.09
CA ARG A 133 16.65 -10.54 0.33
C ARG A 133 15.40 -11.31 0.68
N PRO A 134 14.31 -11.19 -0.11
CA PRO A 134 13.17 -12.06 0.07
C PRO A 134 13.65 -13.49 -0.14
N ASN A 135 13.32 -14.39 0.79
CA ASN A 135 13.48 -15.82 0.57
C ASN A 135 12.41 -16.24 -0.45
N GLN A 136 12.63 -15.93 -1.74
CA GLN A 136 11.85 -16.53 -2.81
C GLN A 136 12.16 -18.02 -2.75
N SER A 137 11.17 -18.84 -2.42
CA SER A 137 11.26 -20.29 -2.56
C SER A 137 11.97 -20.60 -3.88
N ARG A 138 13.01 -21.44 -3.83
CA ARG A 138 14.02 -21.78 -4.86
C ARG A 138 13.49 -22.25 -6.23
N ASN A 139 12.55 -21.53 -6.86
CA ASN A 139 11.93 -21.89 -8.13
C ASN A 139 11.85 -20.73 -9.13
N SER A 140 12.45 -19.57 -8.87
CA SER A 140 12.73 -18.59 -9.92
C SER A 140 14.12 -18.86 -10.49
N HIS A 141 14.17 -19.20 -11.77
CA HIS A 141 15.41 -19.33 -12.53
C HIS A 141 16.29 -18.09 -12.29
N ARG A 142 17.53 -18.38 -11.91
CA ARG A 142 18.60 -17.43 -11.65
C ARG A 142 18.97 -16.70 -12.96
N THR A 143 18.27 -15.64 -13.31
CA THR A 143 18.76 -14.67 -14.30
C THR A 143 19.63 -13.64 -13.58
N SER A 144 20.90 -14.00 -13.45
CA SER A 144 21.98 -13.04 -13.24
C SER A 144 22.16 -12.24 -14.54
N SER A 145 21.61 -11.02 -14.60
CA SER A 145 22.10 -10.02 -15.57
C SER A 145 23.06 -9.06 -14.84
N ARG A 146 24.22 -8.92 -15.46
CA ARG A 146 25.39 -8.13 -15.06
C ARG A 146 25.09 -6.69 -14.66
#